data_AF-A0A2E7CGU2-F1
#
_entry.id   AF-A0A2E7CGU2-F1
#
_cell.length_a   1.000
_cell.length_b   1.000
_cell.length_c   1.000
_cell.angle_alpha   90.00
_cell.angle_beta   90.00
_cell.angle_gamma   90.00
#
_symmetry.space_group_name_H-M   'P 1'
#
loop_
_entity.id
_entity.type
_entity.pdbx_description
1 polymer ?
#
loop_
_entity_poly.entity_id
_entity_poly.type
_entity_poly.pdbx_seq_one_letter_code
_entity_poly.pdbx_strand_id
1 'polypeptide(L)'
;MFSSPKLERAIQERLFFWGVLFISYVSALYVRFEVSDLIQVYSDSLSPYLAAGRFLNLGFSEPPNPEADHWLWVTAVPQVLVSTSLQDIFFFRTLISALVAPIGAAIIWEMSDRDKMLSSLLGGVVLAADQGLVDTLLSSFRGYMAPEWVGIASLFFALGFKNAKLWCFVPALLVIAGGHHPLALGALLSTPLFLIWGSKSGSWRWIIVLFLGASLPRLFWMFQIAQCDAGGLECFTQIATGSSEQNGFLELIYRGYKEHFVYSWGTAGAVLSLGVFFSRAKVRWLVIAFTLGITALGLSLTTFRPYHLRIVSVPLIAFGVAGWTYFYWGKWLVLMCSIWFLASTPAPSGVAGATVWHDARGAELLQLSRPLWLEGTVESELSVSASGVVFSAWLQGLPKEALSKKPKENITVLLPKGLMYVGTVEQAHIYLQQLTNNEGGFVGGHDWATVFFKAEEVELEW
;
A
#
# COMPACT_ATOMS: atom_id res chain seq x y z
N MET A 1 -16.17 -47.05 -15.24
CA MET A 1 -16.19 -45.66 -15.74
C MET A 1 -14.76 -45.26 -16.06
N PHE A 2 -14.40 -45.14 -17.35
CA PHE A 2 -13.07 -44.69 -17.73
C PHE A 2 -13.12 -43.18 -17.96
N SER A 3 -12.39 -42.40 -17.16
CA SER A 3 -12.16 -40.99 -17.42
C SER A 3 -11.43 -40.83 -18.76
N SER A 4 -11.87 -39.89 -19.59
CA SER A 4 -11.13 -39.55 -20.81
C SER A 4 -9.73 -39.03 -20.45
N PRO A 5 -8.66 -39.40 -21.16
CA PRO A 5 -7.32 -38.86 -20.94
C PRO A 5 -7.25 -37.32 -20.98
N LYS A 6 -8.18 -36.67 -21.70
CA LYS A 6 -8.31 -35.20 -21.72
C LYS A 6 -8.82 -34.66 -20.38
N LEU A 7 -9.77 -35.35 -19.76
CA LEU A 7 -10.32 -34.97 -18.45
C LEU A 7 -9.26 -35.13 -17.36
N GLU A 8 -8.51 -36.23 -17.38
CA GLU A 8 -7.42 -36.48 -16.43
C GLU A 8 -6.33 -35.41 -16.51
N ARG A 9 -5.88 -35.06 -17.72
CA ARG A 9 -4.90 -33.98 -17.92
C ARG A 9 -5.44 -32.63 -17.42
N ALA A 10 -6.70 -32.32 -17.69
CA ALA A 10 -7.31 -31.07 -17.23
C ALA A 10 -7.42 -31.01 -15.70
N ILE A 11 -7.75 -32.12 -15.04
CA ILE A 11 -7.77 -32.23 -13.57
C ILE A 11 -6.35 -32.04 -13.02
N GLN A 12 -5.35 -32.72 -13.58
CA GLN A 12 -3.95 -32.57 -13.17
C GLN A 12 -3.44 -31.14 -13.32
N GLU A 13 -3.69 -30.49 -14.46
CA GLU A 13 -3.27 -29.09 -14.69
C GLU A 13 -3.91 -28.15 -13.66
N ARG A 14 -5.19 -28.35 -13.31
CA ARG A 14 -5.88 -27.57 -12.28
C ARG A 14 -5.32 -27.83 -10.89
N LEU A 15 -5.03 -29.09 -10.54
CA LEU A 15 -4.43 -29.43 -9.25
C LEU A 15 -3.04 -28.80 -9.10
N PHE A 16 -2.22 -28.83 -10.15
CA PHE A 16 -0.91 -28.18 -10.14
C PHE A 16 -1.02 -26.66 -10.06
N PHE A 17 -1.96 -26.05 -10.78
CA PHE A 17 -2.23 -24.62 -10.66
C PHE A 17 -2.53 -24.23 -9.22
N TRP A 18 -3.53 -24.86 -8.60
CA TRP A 18 -3.90 -24.57 -7.21
C TRP A 18 -2.79 -24.91 -6.22
N GLY A 19 -2.03 -25.98 -6.45
CA GLY A 19 -0.85 -26.33 -5.66
C GLY A 19 0.22 -25.24 -5.69
N VAL A 20 0.52 -24.69 -6.88
CA VAL A 20 1.47 -23.56 -7.02
C VAL A 20 0.97 -22.32 -6.28
N LEU A 21 -0.32 -21.97 -6.41
CA LEU A 21 -0.88 -20.82 -5.72
C LEU A 21 -0.80 -20.99 -4.20
N PHE A 22 -1.17 -22.18 -3.71
CA PHE A 22 -1.12 -22.50 -2.29
C PHE A 22 0.30 -22.42 -1.73
N ILE A 23 1.28 -23.05 -2.39
CA ILE A 23 2.69 -22.98 -1.98
C ILE A 23 3.18 -21.54 -1.98
N SER A 24 2.89 -20.76 -3.03
CA SER A 24 3.30 -19.36 -3.11
C SER A 24 2.70 -18.52 -1.97
N TYR A 25 1.44 -18.78 -1.62
CA TYR A 25 0.75 -18.10 -0.51
C TYR A 25 1.37 -18.47 0.84
N VAL A 26 1.57 -19.77 1.11
CA VAL A 26 2.18 -20.26 2.36
C VAL A 26 3.62 -19.74 2.51
N SER A 27 4.40 -19.73 1.43
CA SER A 27 5.75 -19.13 1.44
C SER A 27 5.70 -17.64 1.77
N ALA A 28 4.75 -16.89 1.19
CA ALA A 28 4.59 -15.47 1.49
C ALA A 28 4.16 -15.25 2.94
N LEU A 29 3.23 -16.04 3.47
CA LEU A 29 2.85 -15.97 4.89
C LEU A 29 4.03 -16.24 5.81
N TYR A 30 4.80 -17.30 5.54
CA TYR A 30 5.98 -17.64 6.33
C TYR A 30 6.97 -16.48 6.38
N VAL A 31 7.40 -15.95 5.23
CA VAL A 31 8.36 -14.83 5.17
C VAL A 31 7.83 -13.59 5.89
N ARG A 32 6.54 -13.31 5.76
CA ARG A 32 5.93 -12.09 6.29
C ARG A 32 5.67 -12.15 7.79
N PHE A 33 5.30 -13.31 8.33
CA PHE A 33 5.15 -13.50 9.77
C PHE A 33 6.48 -13.48 10.51
N GLU A 34 7.58 -13.92 9.90
CA GLU A 34 8.93 -13.79 10.48
C GLU A 34 9.32 -12.33 10.75
N VAL A 35 8.67 -11.38 10.08
CA VAL A 35 8.97 -9.95 10.17
C VAL A 35 7.77 -9.11 10.61
N SER A 36 6.66 -9.74 11.00
CA SER A 36 5.46 -9.03 11.46
C SER A 36 5.67 -8.33 12.80
N ASP A 37 6.72 -8.70 13.54
CA ASP A 37 7.10 -7.97 14.75
C ASP A 37 7.84 -6.67 14.42
N LEU A 38 8.39 -6.51 13.21
CA LEU A 38 9.17 -5.34 12.76
C LEU A 38 8.28 -4.29 12.07
N ILE A 39 7.07 -4.08 12.56
CA ILE A 39 6.13 -3.14 11.94
C ILE A 39 6.40 -1.72 12.42
N GLN A 40 6.41 -0.76 11.51
CA GLN A 40 6.38 0.66 11.84
C GLN A 40 4.94 1.17 11.93
N VAL A 41 4.59 1.78 13.06
CA VAL A 41 3.26 2.35 13.31
C VAL A 41 3.36 3.87 13.33
N TYR A 42 3.21 4.45 12.15
CA TYR A 42 3.21 5.89 11.87
C TYR A 42 1.92 6.33 11.16
N SER A 43 1.69 7.63 11.02
CA SER A 43 0.45 8.11 10.40
C SER A 43 0.19 7.58 8.99
N ASP A 44 1.20 7.55 8.11
CA ASP A 44 1.06 6.99 6.75
C ASP A 44 0.72 5.48 6.76
N SER A 45 1.21 4.72 7.75
CA SER A 45 0.92 3.27 7.90
C SER A 45 -0.48 3.00 8.46
N LEU A 46 -1.03 3.97 9.20
CA LEU A 46 -2.34 3.93 9.85
C LEU A 46 -3.42 4.60 9.02
N SER A 47 -3.07 5.47 8.06
CA SER A 47 -4.00 6.27 7.24
C SER A 47 -5.19 5.46 6.73
N PRO A 48 -5.01 4.24 6.15
CA PRO A 48 -6.15 3.47 5.68
C PRO A 48 -7.15 3.09 6.77
N TYR A 49 -6.63 2.76 7.95
CA TYR A 49 -7.41 2.30 9.10
C TYR A 49 -8.06 3.47 9.83
N LEU A 50 -7.37 4.61 9.91
CA LEU A 50 -7.94 5.86 10.39
C LEU A 50 -9.07 6.35 9.49
N ALA A 51 -8.89 6.27 8.16
CA ALA A 51 -9.93 6.58 7.18
C ALA A 51 -11.15 5.65 7.34
N ALA A 52 -10.92 4.35 7.55
CA ALA A 52 -11.98 3.39 7.84
C ALA A 52 -12.71 3.70 9.17
N GLY A 53 -11.97 3.97 10.25
CA GLY A 53 -12.55 4.36 11.54
C GLY A 53 -13.39 5.64 11.42
N ARG A 54 -12.92 6.62 10.64
CA ARG A 54 -13.67 7.85 10.37
C ARG A 54 -14.94 7.57 9.58
N PHE A 55 -14.86 6.76 8.53
CA PHE A 55 -16.04 6.35 7.76
C PHE A 55 -17.10 5.66 8.64
N LEU A 56 -16.66 4.78 9.54
CA LEU A 56 -17.56 4.07 10.46
C LEU A 56 -18.22 5.01 11.49
N ASN A 57 -17.54 6.08 11.89
CA ASN A 57 -18.07 7.03 12.88
C ASN A 57 -18.87 8.19 12.28
N LEU A 58 -18.47 8.70 11.12
CA LEU A 58 -18.95 9.95 10.52
C LEU A 58 -19.60 9.76 9.14
N GLY A 59 -19.49 8.58 8.53
CA GLY A 59 -19.92 8.33 7.16
C GLY A 59 -18.97 8.91 6.12
N PHE A 60 -19.49 9.38 4.99
CA PHE A 60 -18.69 9.99 3.93
C PHE A 60 -18.20 11.38 4.36
N SER A 61 -17.02 11.42 4.97
CA SER A 61 -16.32 12.64 5.37
C SER A 61 -15.00 12.77 4.62
N GLU A 62 -14.34 13.91 4.80
CA GLU A 62 -12.97 14.12 4.37
C GLU A 62 -12.08 12.94 4.78
N PRO A 63 -11.31 12.34 3.86
CA PRO A 63 -10.25 11.44 4.26
C PRO A 63 -9.28 12.18 5.17
N PRO A 64 -8.62 11.47 6.10
CA PRO A 64 -7.43 11.99 6.75
C PRO A 64 -6.49 12.59 5.70
N ASN A 65 -5.90 11.80 4.82
CA ASN A 65 -4.96 12.26 3.81
C ASN A 65 -5.67 12.66 2.49
N PRO A 66 -5.69 13.95 2.11
CA PRO A 66 -6.38 14.40 0.90
C PRO A 66 -5.76 13.82 -0.38
N GLU A 67 -4.46 13.50 -0.35
CA GLU A 67 -3.70 12.97 -1.48
C GLU A 67 -4.11 11.53 -1.81
N ALA A 68 -4.31 10.72 -0.77
CA ALA A 68 -4.44 9.27 -0.83
C ALA A 68 -5.37 8.78 0.29
N ASP A 69 -6.62 8.41 0.01
CA ASP A 69 -7.51 7.75 1.00
C ASP A 69 -8.92 7.44 0.46
N HIS A 70 -9.26 7.88 -0.76
CA HIS A 70 -10.66 7.85 -1.22
C HIS A 70 -11.19 6.43 -1.46
N TRP A 71 -10.27 5.47 -1.62
CA TRP A 71 -10.55 4.04 -1.70
C TRP A 71 -9.97 3.25 -0.51
N LEU A 72 -9.19 3.88 0.37
CA LEU A 72 -8.49 3.20 1.45
C LEU A 72 -9.45 2.63 2.50
N TRP A 73 -10.52 3.34 2.81
CA TRP A 73 -11.54 2.85 3.73
C TRP A 73 -12.26 1.60 3.23
N VAL A 74 -12.46 1.43 1.91
CA VAL A 74 -13.20 0.25 1.37
C VAL A 74 -12.49 -1.06 1.70
N THR A 75 -11.16 -1.06 1.67
CA THR A 75 -10.34 -2.24 1.96
C THR A 75 -9.98 -2.35 3.44
N ALA A 76 -9.94 -1.24 4.17
CA ALA A 76 -9.61 -1.22 5.58
C ALA A 76 -10.83 -1.44 6.50
N VAL A 77 -12.06 -1.05 6.10
CA VAL A 77 -13.28 -1.22 6.92
C VAL A 77 -13.49 -2.68 7.35
N PRO A 78 -13.39 -3.69 6.48
CA PRO A 78 -13.52 -5.08 6.92
C PRO A 78 -12.49 -5.48 7.96
N GLN A 79 -11.25 -4.97 7.87
CA GLN A 79 -10.19 -5.23 8.84
C GLN A 79 -10.49 -4.55 10.17
N VAL A 80 -10.87 -3.27 10.14
CA VAL A 80 -11.22 -2.50 11.34
C VAL A 80 -12.41 -3.11 12.09
N LEU A 81 -13.44 -3.59 11.39
CA LEU A 81 -14.64 -4.15 12.01
C LEU A 81 -14.40 -5.48 12.75
N VAL A 82 -13.36 -6.23 12.39
CA VAL A 82 -13.06 -7.54 12.99
C VAL A 82 -11.89 -7.50 13.96
N SER A 83 -11.20 -6.36 14.05
CA SER A 83 -10.02 -6.17 14.90
C SER A 83 -10.38 -5.55 16.23
N THR A 84 -9.72 -6.03 17.29
CA THR A 84 -9.83 -5.47 18.65
C THR A 84 -8.55 -4.74 19.09
N SER A 85 -7.51 -4.79 18.27
CA SER A 85 -6.19 -4.24 18.54
C SER A 85 -5.47 -3.88 17.22
N LEU A 86 -4.38 -3.12 17.30
CA LEU A 86 -3.49 -2.90 16.16
C LEU A 86 -2.82 -4.21 15.73
N GLN A 87 -2.45 -5.06 16.68
CA GLN A 87 -1.91 -6.38 16.37
C GLN A 87 -2.85 -7.19 15.45
N ASP A 88 -4.16 -7.18 15.71
CA ASP A 88 -5.15 -7.84 14.86
C ASP A 88 -5.18 -7.23 13.44
N ILE A 89 -5.18 -5.90 13.35
CA ILE A 89 -5.17 -5.20 12.05
C ILE A 89 -3.97 -5.63 11.21
N PHE A 90 -2.78 -5.60 11.80
CA PHE A 90 -1.56 -5.95 11.08
C PHE A 90 -1.43 -7.45 10.82
N PHE A 91 -2.05 -8.30 11.64
CA PHE A 91 -2.24 -9.71 11.33
C PHE A 91 -3.09 -9.91 10.07
N PHE A 92 -4.27 -9.27 9.97
CA PHE A 92 -5.11 -9.36 8.76
C PHE A 92 -4.42 -8.75 7.54
N ARG A 93 -3.71 -7.64 7.71
CA ARG A 93 -2.88 -7.05 6.66
C ARG A 93 -1.82 -8.01 6.14
N THR A 94 -1.17 -8.77 7.03
CA THR A 94 -0.21 -9.82 6.67
C THR A 94 -0.87 -10.90 5.81
N LEU A 95 -2.06 -11.36 6.21
CA LEU A 95 -2.82 -12.36 5.45
C LEU A 95 -3.21 -11.88 4.05
N ILE A 96 -3.68 -10.64 3.93
CA ILE A 96 -4.15 -10.04 2.67
C ILE A 96 -2.96 -9.78 1.75
N SER A 97 -1.92 -9.13 2.27
CA SER A 97 -0.75 -8.76 1.48
C SER A 97 -0.06 -10.01 0.90
N ALA A 98 -0.09 -11.14 1.62
CA ALA A 98 0.48 -12.41 1.15
C ALA A 98 -0.13 -12.90 -0.17
N LEU A 99 -1.31 -12.38 -0.57
CA LEU A 99 -1.93 -12.68 -1.87
C LEU A 99 -1.12 -12.17 -3.07
N VAL A 100 -0.18 -11.23 -2.89
CA VAL A 100 0.69 -10.74 -3.98
C VAL A 100 1.46 -11.87 -4.66
N ALA A 101 1.99 -12.82 -3.88
CA ALA A 101 2.75 -13.95 -4.41
C ALA A 101 1.90 -14.90 -5.29
N PRO A 102 0.75 -15.43 -4.84
CA PRO A 102 -0.11 -16.24 -5.71
C PRO A 102 -0.70 -15.44 -6.87
N ILE A 103 -0.98 -14.13 -6.74
CA ILE A 103 -1.39 -13.30 -7.88
C ILE A 103 -0.30 -13.28 -8.96
N GLY A 104 0.95 -13.06 -8.58
CA GLY A 104 2.09 -13.11 -9.51
C GLY A 104 2.29 -14.49 -10.12
N ALA A 105 2.20 -15.56 -9.32
CA ALA A 105 2.26 -16.94 -9.82
C ALA A 105 1.15 -17.24 -10.83
N ALA A 106 -0.08 -16.75 -10.58
CA ALA A 106 -1.19 -16.88 -11.51
C ALA A 106 -0.94 -16.13 -12.82
N ILE A 107 -0.36 -14.91 -12.76
CA ILE A 107 0.04 -14.17 -13.97
C ILE A 107 1.03 -14.99 -14.79
N ILE A 108 2.08 -15.54 -14.16
CA ILE A 108 3.09 -16.35 -14.85
C ILE A 108 2.45 -17.58 -15.49
N TRP A 109 1.60 -18.30 -14.74
CA TRP A 109 0.93 -19.50 -15.23
C TRP A 109 0.08 -19.23 -16.49
N GLU A 110 -0.62 -18.10 -16.49
CA GLU A 110 -1.47 -17.67 -17.60
C GLU A 110 -0.68 -17.20 -18.82
N MET A 111 0.54 -16.70 -18.62
CA MET A 111 1.36 -16.08 -19.66
C MET A 111 2.45 -17.00 -20.21
N SER A 112 2.87 -18.02 -19.46
CA SER A 112 3.89 -18.98 -19.87
C SER A 112 3.30 -20.09 -20.72
N ASP A 113 3.92 -20.38 -21.87
CA ASP A 113 3.54 -21.49 -22.73
C ASP A 113 4.29 -22.79 -22.36
N ARG A 114 5.42 -22.67 -21.66
CA ARG A 114 6.33 -23.77 -21.28
C ARG A 114 6.65 -23.72 -19.80
N ASP A 115 6.92 -24.90 -19.22
CA ASP A 115 7.39 -25.05 -17.84
C ASP A 115 6.54 -24.27 -16.81
N LYS A 116 5.23 -24.11 -17.08
CA LYS A 116 4.31 -23.25 -16.32
C LYS A 116 4.43 -23.45 -14.82
N MET A 117 4.42 -24.71 -14.38
CA MET A 117 4.50 -25.06 -12.97
C MET A 117 5.79 -24.55 -12.33
N LEU A 118 6.94 -24.84 -12.93
CA LEU A 118 8.23 -24.44 -12.37
C LEU A 118 8.37 -22.92 -12.35
N SER A 119 8.08 -22.24 -13.47
CA SER A 119 8.24 -20.78 -13.56
C SER A 119 7.26 -20.03 -12.67
N SER A 120 6.03 -20.52 -12.54
CA SER A 120 5.03 -19.90 -11.64
C SER A 120 5.39 -20.11 -10.17
N LEU A 121 5.89 -21.29 -9.82
CA LEU A 121 6.38 -21.56 -8.47
C LEU A 121 7.57 -20.67 -8.12
N LEU A 122 8.57 -20.59 -9.01
CA LEU A 122 9.76 -19.76 -8.78
C LEU A 122 9.41 -18.28 -8.70
N GLY A 123 8.60 -17.77 -9.62
CA GLY A 123 8.18 -16.36 -9.57
C GLY A 123 7.28 -16.04 -8.37
N GLY A 124 6.43 -16.98 -7.95
CA GLY A 124 5.66 -16.87 -6.71
C GLY A 124 6.55 -16.79 -5.47
N VAL A 125 7.58 -17.65 -5.38
CA VAL A 125 8.56 -17.63 -4.29
C VAL A 125 9.41 -16.36 -4.30
N VAL A 126 9.83 -15.88 -5.47
CA VAL A 126 10.55 -14.59 -5.58
C VAL A 126 9.69 -13.43 -5.07
N LEU A 127 8.41 -13.38 -5.45
CA LEU A 127 7.49 -12.35 -4.95
C LEU A 127 7.14 -12.50 -3.48
N ALA A 128 7.16 -13.72 -2.95
CA ALA A 128 7.00 -13.98 -1.52
C ALA A 128 8.17 -13.41 -0.70
N ALA A 129 9.39 -13.46 -1.26
CA ALA A 129 10.63 -13.05 -0.61
C ALA A 129 11.17 -11.69 -1.05
N ASP A 130 10.44 -10.96 -1.91
CA ASP A 130 10.81 -9.60 -2.32
C ASP A 130 10.74 -8.69 -1.10
N GLN A 131 11.90 -8.38 -0.52
CA GLN A 131 12.00 -7.57 0.69
C GLN A 131 11.52 -6.14 0.47
N GLY A 132 11.57 -5.62 -0.76
CA GLY A 132 10.97 -4.33 -1.07
C GLY A 132 9.46 -4.39 -0.95
N LEU A 133 8.83 -5.46 -1.45
CA LEU A 133 7.41 -5.71 -1.26
C LEU A 133 7.07 -6.01 0.20
N VAL A 134 7.82 -6.86 0.90
CA VAL A 134 7.62 -7.12 2.34
C VAL A 134 7.68 -5.81 3.12
N ASP A 135 8.66 -4.96 2.82
CA ASP A 135 8.84 -3.67 3.47
C ASP A 135 7.68 -2.70 3.18
N THR A 136 7.31 -2.50 1.91
CA THR A 136 6.17 -1.62 1.57
C THR A 136 4.84 -2.14 2.10
N LEU A 137 4.64 -3.45 2.10
CA LEU A 137 3.37 -4.05 2.48
C LEU A 137 3.23 -4.21 3.99
N LEU A 138 4.32 -4.28 4.76
CA LEU A 138 4.30 -4.57 6.20
C LEU A 138 5.18 -3.65 7.05
N SER A 139 6.50 -3.59 6.80
CA SER A 139 7.43 -3.02 7.78
C SER A 139 7.63 -1.50 7.69
N SER A 140 7.50 -0.88 6.51
CA SER A 140 7.79 0.56 6.35
C SER A 140 6.57 1.43 6.06
N PHE A 141 6.82 2.71 6.38
CA PHE A 141 6.07 3.96 6.28
C PHE A 141 4.71 4.00 5.57
N ARG A 142 4.39 3.19 4.55
CA ARG A 142 3.29 3.51 3.61
C ARG A 142 2.38 2.36 3.24
N GLY A 143 1.88 1.61 4.23
CA GLY A 143 0.44 1.31 4.40
C GLY A 143 -0.43 0.68 3.30
N TYR A 144 -0.05 0.75 2.03
CA TYR A 144 -0.97 0.96 0.94
C TYR A 144 -1.00 -0.28 0.06
N MET A 145 -2.19 -0.84 -0.12
CA MET A 145 -2.41 -2.01 -0.97
C MET A 145 -2.28 -1.71 -2.48
N ALA A 146 -1.53 -0.68 -2.88
CA ALA A 146 -1.36 -0.31 -4.28
C ALA A 146 -0.66 -1.41 -5.10
N PRO A 147 0.43 -2.06 -4.62
CA PRO A 147 1.03 -3.19 -5.34
C PRO A 147 0.06 -4.37 -5.54
N GLU A 148 -0.80 -4.66 -4.57
CA GLU A 148 -1.85 -5.68 -4.65
C GLU A 148 -2.82 -5.36 -5.78
N TRP A 149 -3.38 -4.15 -5.79
CA TRP A 149 -4.35 -3.74 -6.82
C TRP A 149 -3.74 -3.67 -8.21
N VAL A 150 -2.49 -3.23 -8.34
CA VAL A 150 -1.75 -3.28 -9.61
C VAL A 150 -1.46 -4.73 -10.03
N GLY A 151 -1.18 -5.62 -9.07
CA GLY A 151 -1.07 -7.06 -9.29
C GLY A 151 -2.38 -7.66 -9.81
N ILE A 152 -3.51 -7.37 -9.18
CA ILE A 152 -4.85 -7.82 -9.62
C ILE A 152 -5.15 -7.27 -11.01
N ALA A 153 -4.89 -5.98 -11.26
CA ALA A 153 -5.04 -5.36 -12.58
C ALA A 153 -4.22 -6.09 -13.65
N SER A 154 -2.99 -6.49 -13.30
CA SER A 154 -2.09 -7.26 -14.18
C SER A 154 -2.59 -8.69 -14.42
N LEU A 155 -3.22 -9.33 -13.42
CA LEU A 155 -3.88 -10.62 -13.58
C LEU A 155 -5.09 -10.53 -14.53
N PHE A 156 -5.95 -9.53 -14.39
CA PHE A 156 -7.06 -9.31 -15.33
C PHE A 156 -6.56 -9.02 -16.75
N PHE A 157 -5.42 -8.33 -16.89
CA PHE A 157 -4.76 -8.18 -18.18
C PHE A 157 -4.32 -9.52 -18.79
N ALA A 158 -3.65 -10.37 -17.99
CA ALA A 158 -3.21 -11.70 -18.43
C ALA A 158 -4.40 -12.58 -18.84
N LEU A 159 -5.43 -12.65 -18.00
CA LEU A 159 -6.67 -13.40 -18.29
C LEU A 159 -7.40 -12.87 -19.53
N GLY A 160 -7.25 -11.58 -19.84
CA GLY A 160 -7.86 -10.98 -21.01
C GLY A 160 -7.30 -11.45 -22.35
N PHE A 161 -6.14 -12.13 -22.38
CA PHE A 161 -5.70 -12.87 -23.57
C PHE A 161 -6.61 -14.07 -23.90
N LYS A 162 -7.27 -14.67 -22.90
CA LYS A 162 -8.27 -15.73 -23.09
C LYS A 162 -9.67 -15.16 -23.28
N ASN A 163 -9.99 -14.07 -22.57
CA ASN A 163 -11.29 -13.39 -22.67
C ASN A 163 -11.12 -11.87 -22.64
N ALA A 164 -11.09 -11.23 -23.81
CA ALA A 164 -10.85 -9.79 -23.96
C ALA A 164 -11.87 -8.88 -23.24
N LYS A 165 -13.00 -9.41 -22.76
CA LYS A 165 -13.91 -8.65 -21.89
C LYS A 165 -13.29 -8.35 -20.53
N LEU A 166 -12.42 -9.22 -20.01
CA LEU A 166 -11.77 -9.05 -18.70
C LEU A 166 -10.82 -7.83 -18.65
N TRP A 167 -10.37 -7.32 -19.80
CA TRP A 167 -9.60 -6.08 -19.86
C TRP A 167 -10.38 -4.86 -19.36
N CYS A 168 -11.71 -4.91 -19.25
CA CYS A 168 -12.48 -3.78 -18.72
C CYS A 168 -12.21 -3.47 -17.25
N PHE A 169 -11.75 -4.45 -16.48
CA PHE A 169 -11.45 -4.26 -15.06
C PHE A 169 -10.13 -3.54 -14.83
N VAL A 170 -9.19 -3.57 -15.80
CA VAL A 170 -7.82 -3.08 -15.57
C VAL A 170 -7.80 -1.60 -15.19
N PRO A 171 -8.40 -0.66 -15.97
CA PRO A 171 -8.34 0.76 -15.60
C PRO A 171 -9.08 1.06 -14.28
N ALA A 172 -10.20 0.39 -14.00
CA ALA A 172 -10.93 0.56 -12.75
C ALA A 172 -10.09 0.14 -11.53
N LEU A 173 -9.40 -0.99 -11.62
CA LEU A 173 -8.49 -1.47 -10.57
C LEU A 173 -7.29 -0.53 -10.36
N LEU A 174 -6.80 0.11 -11.43
CA LEU A 174 -5.73 1.11 -11.32
C LEU A 174 -6.21 2.41 -10.66
N VAL A 175 -7.48 2.80 -10.84
CA VAL A 175 -8.08 3.91 -10.09
C VAL A 175 -8.17 3.57 -8.60
N ILE A 176 -8.59 2.34 -8.27
CA ILE A 176 -8.61 1.85 -6.89
C ILE A 176 -7.19 1.84 -6.30
N ALA A 177 -6.20 1.34 -7.05
CA ALA A 177 -4.79 1.40 -6.68
C ALA A 177 -4.32 2.85 -6.43
N GLY A 178 -4.77 3.79 -7.26
CA GLY A 178 -4.53 5.22 -7.12
C GLY A 178 -5.16 5.85 -5.89
N GLY A 179 -6.24 5.27 -5.38
CA GLY A 179 -6.81 5.63 -4.08
C GLY A 179 -6.02 5.07 -2.90
N HIS A 180 -5.28 3.97 -3.10
CA HIS A 180 -4.33 3.45 -2.13
C HIS A 180 -3.01 4.22 -2.13
N HIS A 181 -2.47 4.55 -3.30
CA HIS A 181 -1.26 5.37 -3.42
C HIS A 181 -1.39 6.29 -4.63
N PRO A 182 -1.22 7.63 -4.52
CA PRO A 182 -1.54 8.57 -5.60
C PRO A 182 -0.73 8.29 -6.86
N LEU A 183 0.56 7.97 -6.69
CA LEU A 183 1.42 7.64 -7.81
C LEU A 183 1.01 6.40 -8.62
N ALA A 184 0.21 5.48 -8.05
CA ALA A 184 -0.34 4.37 -8.82
C ALA A 184 -1.29 4.85 -9.94
N LEU A 185 -1.85 6.06 -9.85
CA LEU A 185 -2.58 6.68 -10.96
C LEU A 185 -1.71 6.87 -12.20
N GLY A 186 -0.39 6.97 -12.05
CA GLY A 186 0.53 6.99 -13.19
C GLY A 186 0.32 5.79 -14.12
N ALA A 187 -0.04 4.63 -13.57
CA ALA A 187 -0.34 3.44 -14.37
C ALA A 187 -1.55 3.60 -15.32
N LEU A 188 -2.42 4.59 -15.09
CA LEU A 188 -3.52 4.94 -16.00
C LEU A 188 -3.05 5.46 -17.35
N LEU A 189 -1.76 5.78 -17.52
CA LEU A 189 -1.16 6.04 -18.84
C LEU A 189 -1.38 4.86 -19.82
N SER A 190 -1.63 3.66 -19.30
CA SER A 190 -2.00 2.49 -20.10
C SER A 190 -3.45 2.48 -20.61
N THR A 191 -4.36 3.30 -20.06
CA THR A 191 -5.80 3.29 -20.37
C THR A 191 -6.10 3.47 -21.86
N PRO A 192 -5.44 4.36 -22.62
CA PRO A 192 -5.62 4.45 -24.06
C PRO A 192 -5.34 3.14 -24.79
N LEU A 193 -4.33 2.36 -24.35
CA LEU A 193 -4.03 1.05 -24.91
C LEU A 193 -5.22 0.09 -24.73
N PHE A 194 -5.87 0.12 -23.57
CA PHE A 194 -7.06 -0.69 -23.29
C PHE A 194 -8.27 -0.27 -24.13
N LEU A 195 -8.47 1.02 -24.37
CA LEU A 195 -9.53 1.49 -25.28
C LEU A 195 -9.27 1.00 -26.71
N ILE A 196 -8.02 1.07 -27.19
CA ILE A 196 -7.62 0.58 -28.50
C ILE A 196 -7.80 -0.94 -28.59
N TRP A 197 -7.32 -1.71 -27.61
CA TRP A 197 -7.40 -3.17 -27.62
C TRP A 197 -8.82 -3.69 -27.40
N GLY A 198 -9.61 -3.02 -26.56
CA GLY A 198 -11.00 -3.34 -26.25
C GLY A 198 -12.00 -2.89 -27.31
N SER A 199 -11.60 -2.00 -28.23
CA SER A 199 -12.45 -1.60 -29.37
C SER A 199 -12.87 -2.80 -30.22
N LYS A 200 -11.94 -3.74 -30.46
CA LYS A 200 -12.16 -4.94 -31.28
C LYS A 200 -13.10 -5.96 -30.65
N SER A 201 -13.15 -6.02 -29.32
CA SER A 201 -14.00 -6.96 -28.57
C SER A 201 -15.31 -6.33 -28.08
N GLY A 202 -15.51 -5.04 -28.32
CA GLY A 202 -16.63 -4.27 -27.76
C GLY A 202 -16.52 -4.00 -26.26
N SER A 203 -15.40 -4.34 -25.60
CA SER A 203 -15.23 -4.12 -24.15
C SER A 203 -14.95 -2.66 -23.78
N TRP A 204 -14.67 -1.79 -24.76
CA TRP A 204 -14.40 -0.36 -24.55
C TRP A 204 -15.53 0.38 -23.80
N ARG A 205 -16.80 0.00 -24.03
CA ARG A 205 -17.94 0.60 -23.29
C ARG A 205 -17.85 0.28 -21.80
N TRP A 206 -17.55 -0.96 -21.47
CA TRP A 206 -17.37 -1.41 -20.09
C TRP A 206 -16.11 -0.84 -19.47
N ILE A 207 -15.03 -0.64 -20.24
CA ILE A 207 -13.84 0.09 -19.78
C ILE A 207 -14.25 1.48 -19.29
N ILE A 208 -14.99 2.24 -20.11
CA ILE A 208 -15.43 3.60 -19.74
C ILE A 208 -16.34 3.57 -18.51
N VAL A 209 -17.38 2.71 -18.51
CA VAL A 209 -18.34 2.63 -17.39
C VAL A 209 -17.63 2.29 -16.08
N LEU A 210 -16.78 1.26 -16.07
CA LEU A 210 -16.08 0.84 -14.85
C LEU A 210 -15.02 1.85 -14.41
N PHE A 211 -14.29 2.45 -15.35
CA PHE A 211 -13.32 3.50 -15.07
C PHE A 211 -13.97 4.73 -14.44
N LEU A 212 -15.07 5.23 -15.05
CA LEU A 212 -15.82 6.36 -14.52
C LEU A 212 -16.43 6.02 -13.16
N GLY A 213 -17.06 4.85 -13.02
CA GLY A 213 -17.61 4.38 -11.75
C GLY A 213 -16.57 4.33 -10.62
N ALA A 214 -15.38 3.78 -10.90
CA ALA A 214 -14.27 3.76 -9.95
C ALA A 214 -13.65 5.15 -9.70
N SER A 215 -13.86 6.11 -10.59
CA SER A 215 -13.37 7.47 -10.41
C SER A 215 -14.31 8.35 -9.59
N LEU A 216 -15.60 8.00 -9.48
CA LEU A 216 -16.62 8.84 -8.84
C LEU A 216 -16.27 9.27 -7.40
N PRO A 217 -15.84 8.38 -6.48
CA PRO A 217 -15.49 8.80 -5.12
C PRO A 217 -14.36 9.83 -5.11
N ARG A 218 -13.36 9.65 -5.97
CA ARG A 218 -12.23 10.58 -6.10
C ARG A 218 -12.64 11.91 -6.69
N LEU A 219 -13.48 11.91 -7.72
CA LEU A 219 -13.99 13.14 -8.33
C LEU A 219 -14.87 13.94 -7.37
N PHE A 220 -15.71 13.25 -6.60
CA PHE A 220 -16.52 13.86 -5.56
C PHE A 220 -15.62 14.51 -4.48
N TRP A 221 -14.58 13.81 -4.06
CA TRP A 221 -13.63 14.34 -3.09
C TRP A 221 -12.83 15.53 -3.61
N MET A 222 -12.29 15.44 -4.83
CA MET A 222 -11.62 16.57 -5.48
C MET A 222 -12.54 17.77 -5.58
N PHE A 223 -13.82 17.56 -5.85
CA PHE A 223 -14.81 18.63 -5.84
C PHE A 223 -14.97 19.27 -4.45
N GLN A 224 -14.92 18.49 -3.36
CA GLN A 224 -14.95 19.03 -1.99
C GLN A 224 -13.69 19.84 -1.65
N ILE A 225 -12.48 19.32 -1.96
CA ILE A 225 -11.23 20.10 -1.79
C ILE A 225 -11.30 21.41 -2.59
N ALA A 226 -11.85 21.36 -3.80
CA ALA A 226 -11.92 22.53 -4.66
C ALA A 226 -12.78 23.68 -4.10
N GLN A 227 -13.59 23.41 -3.07
CA GLN A 227 -14.44 24.40 -2.38
C GLN A 227 -13.73 25.12 -1.24
N CYS A 228 -12.42 24.93 -1.04
CA CYS A 228 -11.67 25.64 0.00
C CYS A 228 -11.65 27.16 -0.24
N ASP A 229 -11.56 27.93 0.85
CA ASP A 229 -11.60 29.40 0.81
C ASP A 229 -10.41 30.05 0.09
N ALA A 230 -9.26 29.37 0.07
CA ALA A 230 -8.07 29.79 -0.69
C ALA A 230 -8.24 29.62 -2.22
N GLY A 231 -9.32 28.97 -2.66
CA GLY A 231 -9.59 28.60 -4.05
C GLY A 231 -9.01 27.24 -4.41
N GLY A 232 -9.80 26.41 -5.10
CA GLY A 232 -9.47 25.00 -5.32
C GLY A 232 -8.10 24.71 -5.95
N LEU A 233 -7.63 25.54 -6.89
CA LEU A 233 -6.32 25.36 -7.51
C LEU A 233 -5.17 25.56 -6.50
N GLU A 234 -5.32 26.53 -5.60
CA GLU A 234 -4.33 26.80 -4.55
C GLU A 234 -4.28 25.62 -3.58
N CYS A 235 -5.44 25.13 -3.13
CA CYS A 235 -5.49 23.96 -2.25
C CYS A 235 -4.92 22.70 -2.89
N PHE A 236 -5.20 22.44 -4.17
CA PHE A 236 -4.54 21.34 -4.88
C PHE A 236 -3.03 21.52 -4.98
N THR A 237 -2.54 22.74 -5.17
CA THR A 237 -1.12 23.03 -5.27
C THR A 237 -0.42 22.86 -3.92
N GLN A 238 -1.04 23.30 -2.83
CA GLN A 238 -0.53 23.11 -1.48
C GLN A 238 -0.49 21.63 -1.09
N ILE A 239 -1.57 20.89 -1.36
CA ILE A 239 -1.62 19.44 -1.16
C ILE A 239 -0.52 18.75 -2.00
N ALA A 240 -0.40 19.08 -3.28
CA ALA A 240 0.59 18.46 -4.16
C ALA A 240 2.05 18.77 -3.77
N THR A 241 2.32 19.95 -3.24
CA THR A 241 3.68 20.39 -2.87
C THR A 241 4.06 20.07 -1.42
N GLY A 242 3.10 19.72 -0.56
CA GLY A 242 3.34 19.39 0.86
C GLY A 242 4.32 18.24 1.09
N SER A 243 4.42 17.32 0.13
CA SER A 243 5.35 16.17 0.15
C SER A 243 6.55 16.31 -0.80
N SER A 244 6.74 17.46 -1.45
CA SER A 244 7.79 17.67 -2.46
C SER A 244 9.21 17.60 -1.86
N GLU A 245 10.13 16.93 -2.56
CA GLU A 245 11.55 16.93 -2.21
C GLU A 245 12.29 18.01 -3.01
N GLN A 246 13.19 18.75 -2.35
CA GLN A 246 14.07 19.74 -3.01
C GLN A 246 15.27 19.09 -3.71
N ASN A 247 15.06 17.95 -4.36
CA ASN A 247 16.11 17.22 -5.08
C ASN A 247 16.01 17.44 -6.59
N GLY A 248 17.15 17.40 -7.27
CA GLY A 248 17.19 17.52 -8.73
C GLY A 248 16.56 16.33 -9.45
N PHE A 249 16.00 16.55 -10.64
CA PHE A 249 15.36 15.50 -11.46
C PHE A 249 16.23 14.25 -11.66
N LEU A 250 17.49 14.44 -12.05
CA LEU A 250 18.42 13.33 -12.29
C LEU A 250 18.79 12.58 -11.00
N GLU A 251 18.85 13.30 -9.89
CA GLU A 251 19.12 12.72 -8.57
C GLU A 251 17.97 11.83 -8.11
N LEU A 252 16.72 12.29 -8.26
CA LEU A 252 15.53 11.49 -7.95
C LEU A 252 15.48 10.20 -8.78
N ILE A 253 15.79 10.27 -10.08
CA ILE A 253 15.84 9.08 -10.95
C ILE A 253 16.98 8.15 -10.53
N TYR A 254 18.19 8.70 -10.30
CA TYR A 254 19.35 7.90 -9.92
C TYR A 254 19.11 7.18 -8.59
N ARG A 255 18.56 7.90 -7.60
CA ARG A 255 18.17 7.35 -6.30
C ARG A 255 17.11 6.27 -6.45
N GLY A 256 16.07 6.53 -7.25
CA GLY A 256 15.04 5.56 -7.63
C GLY A 256 15.62 4.26 -8.19
N TYR A 257 16.51 4.39 -9.17
CA TYR A 257 17.18 3.27 -9.80
C TYR A 257 18.06 2.49 -8.82
N LYS A 258 18.90 3.20 -8.05
CA LYS A 258 19.86 2.60 -7.14
C LYS A 258 19.17 1.88 -5.98
N GLU A 259 18.23 2.52 -5.31
CA GLU A 259 17.54 1.90 -4.18
C GLU A 259 16.63 0.76 -4.61
N HIS A 260 15.91 0.88 -5.72
CA HIS A 260 14.99 -0.17 -6.15
C HIS A 260 15.71 -1.32 -6.88
N PHE A 261 16.42 -1.04 -7.97
CA PHE A 261 16.99 -2.11 -8.80
C PHE A 261 18.32 -2.64 -8.27
N VAL A 262 19.14 -1.80 -7.63
CA VAL A 262 20.47 -2.25 -7.14
C VAL A 262 20.38 -2.79 -5.73
N TYR A 263 19.75 -2.07 -4.80
CA TYR A 263 19.72 -2.47 -3.39
C TYR A 263 18.55 -3.40 -3.03
N SER A 264 17.32 -3.09 -3.46
CA SER A 264 16.15 -3.89 -3.09
C SER A 264 16.05 -5.19 -3.87
N TRP A 265 16.29 -5.14 -5.19
CA TRP A 265 16.13 -6.31 -6.07
C TRP A 265 17.43 -7.02 -6.41
N GLY A 266 18.56 -6.32 -6.26
CA GLY A 266 19.84 -6.78 -6.76
C GLY A 266 19.85 -7.02 -8.28
N THR A 267 20.98 -7.53 -8.75
CA THR A 267 21.16 -7.91 -10.15
C THR A 267 20.16 -8.98 -10.59
N ALA A 268 19.76 -9.89 -9.70
CA ALA A 268 18.81 -10.94 -10.00
C ALA A 268 17.40 -10.41 -10.33
N GLY A 269 16.83 -9.51 -9.53
CA GLY A 269 15.51 -8.95 -9.81
C GLY A 269 15.51 -8.07 -11.08
N ALA A 270 16.60 -7.36 -11.34
CA ALA A 270 16.79 -6.64 -12.61
C ALA A 270 16.79 -7.60 -13.81
N VAL A 271 17.57 -8.69 -13.75
CA VAL A 271 17.60 -9.72 -14.82
C VAL A 271 16.23 -10.37 -15.03
N LEU A 272 15.51 -10.73 -13.95
CA LEU A 272 14.17 -11.27 -14.06
C LEU A 272 13.23 -10.29 -14.77
N SER A 273 13.28 -9.00 -14.42
CA SER A 273 12.46 -7.94 -15.02
C SER A 273 12.78 -7.65 -16.48
N LEU A 274 14.04 -7.82 -16.91
CA LEU A 274 14.42 -7.72 -18.33
C LEU A 274 13.68 -8.75 -19.20
N GLY A 275 13.17 -9.83 -18.60
CA GLY A 275 12.33 -10.81 -19.25
C GLY A 275 11.11 -10.19 -19.97
N VAL A 276 10.64 -9.03 -19.50
CA VAL A 276 9.51 -8.32 -20.10
C VAL A 276 9.78 -8.02 -21.57
N PHE A 277 11.02 -7.70 -21.97
CA PHE A 277 11.36 -7.40 -23.37
C PHE A 277 11.15 -8.58 -24.33
N PHE A 278 11.16 -9.80 -23.80
CA PHE A 278 10.91 -11.05 -24.53
C PHE A 278 9.45 -11.51 -24.47
N SER A 279 8.61 -10.79 -23.71
CA SER A 279 7.17 -11.06 -23.64
C SER A 279 6.40 -10.54 -24.87
N ARG A 280 5.09 -10.87 -24.93
CA ARG A 280 4.19 -10.42 -26.01
C ARG A 280 4.16 -8.90 -26.11
N ALA A 281 4.00 -8.36 -27.32
CA ALA A 281 4.04 -6.91 -27.56
C ALA A 281 3.09 -6.09 -26.64
N LYS A 282 1.87 -6.58 -26.39
CA LYS A 282 0.92 -5.89 -25.49
C LYS A 282 1.43 -5.83 -24.04
N VAL A 283 2.10 -6.89 -23.56
CA VAL A 283 2.67 -6.94 -22.21
C VAL A 283 3.76 -5.90 -22.07
N ARG A 284 4.67 -5.82 -23.07
CA ARG A 284 5.72 -4.79 -23.11
C ARG A 284 5.16 -3.39 -23.02
N TRP A 285 4.17 -3.07 -23.84
CA TRP A 285 3.55 -1.75 -23.83
C TRP A 285 2.83 -1.43 -22.53
N LEU A 286 2.18 -2.43 -21.91
CA LEU A 286 1.55 -2.26 -20.60
C LEU A 286 2.56 -1.89 -19.53
N VAL A 287 3.62 -2.70 -19.39
CA VAL A 287 4.65 -2.51 -18.36
C VAL A 287 5.40 -1.19 -18.58
N ILE A 288 5.73 -0.86 -19.83
CA ILE A 288 6.33 0.44 -20.18
C ILE A 288 5.40 1.59 -19.77
N ALA A 289 4.10 1.51 -20.09
CA ALA A 289 3.14 2.55 -19.71
C ALA A 289 2.98 2.67 -18.19
N PHE A 290 2.99 1.56 -17.46
CA PHE A 290 2.96 1.57 -15.99
C PHE A 290 4.18 2.27 -15.40
N THR A 291 5.38 1.81 -15.77
CA THR A 291 6.63 2.34 -15.22
C THR A 291 6.84 3.80 -15.61
N LEU A 292 6.62 4.16 -16.89
CA LEU A 292 6.75 5.54 -17.35
C LEU A 292 5.71 6.44 -16.70
N GLY A 293 4.47 5.97 -16.55
CA GLY A 293 3.40 6.76 -15.95
C GLY A 293 3.63 7.07 -14.48
N ILE A 294 4.03 6.07 -13.67
CA ILE A 294 4.38 6.27 -12.25
C ILE A 294 5.59 7.18 -12.11
N THR A 295 6.62 6.97 -12.93
CA THR A 295 7.84 7.79 -12.90
C THR A 295 7.54 9.23 -13.31
N ALA A 296 6.80 9.44 -14.41
CA ALA A 296 6.43 10.78 -14.88
C ALA A 296 5.57 11.52 -13.86
N LEU A 297 4.58 10.84 -13.26
CA LEU A 297 3.74 11.45 -12.24
C LEU A 297 4.55 11.83 -11.00
N GLY A 298 5.39 10.92 -10.48
CA GLY A 298 6.24 11.20 -9.32
C GLY A 298 7.22 12.34 -9.57
N LEU A 299 7.82 12.40 -10.76
CA LEU A 299 8.76 13.47 -11.12
C LEU A 299 8.03 14.80 -11.32
N SER A 300 6.82 14.80 -11.90
CA SER A 300 6.03 16.03 -12.07
C SER A 300 5.59 16.66 -10.75
N LEU A 301 5.46 15.85 -9.70
CA LEU A 301 5.10 16.28 -8.36
C LEU A 301 6.32 16.47 -7.46
N THR A 302 7.55 16.24 -7.95
CA THR A 302 8.78 16.23 -7.14
C THR A 302 8.72 15.32 -5.91
N THR A 303 7.83 14.32 -5.93
CA THR A 303 7.62 13.36 -4.84
C THR A 303 8.20 11.98 -5.17
N PHE A 304 8.95 11.84 -6.26
CA PHE A 304 9.44 10.53 -6.71
C PHE A 304 10.49 9.93 -5.76
N ARG A 305 10.02 9.10 -4.84
CA ARG A 305 10.83 8.23 -3.99
C ARG A 305 11.00 6.81 -4.55
N PRO A 306 12.07 6.08 -4.18
CA PRO A 306 12.38 4.79 -4.80
C PRO A 306 11.36 3.68 -4.52
N TYR A 307 10.69 3.72 -3.36
CA TYR A 307 9.64 2.75 -3.04
C TYR A 307 8.43 2.87 -3.97
N HIS A 308 8.24 3.98 -4.69
CA HIS A 308 7.13 4.11 -5.64
C HIS A 308 7.23 3.14 -6.82
N LEU A 309 8.44 2.75 -7.20
CA LEU A 309 8.64 1.72 -8.22
C LEU A 309 8.21 0.33 -7.72
N ARG A 310 8.05 0.13 -6.41
CA ARG A 310 7.51 -1.13 -5.86
C ARG A 310 6.05 -1.37 -6.24
N ILE A 311 5.31 -0.32 -6.62
CA ILE A 311 3.95 -0.42 -7.17
C ILE A 311 3.93 -1.31 -8.42
N VAL A 312 5.00 -1.31 -9.22
CA VAL A 312 5.13 -2.13 -10.44
C VAL A 312 5.97 -3.39 -10.24
N SER A 313 6.37 -3.72 -9.03
CA SER A 313 7.18 -4.92 -8.76
C SER A 313 6.50 -6.19 -9.23
N VAL A 314 5.22 -6.35 -8.91
CA VAL A 314 4.43 -7.53 -9.28
C VAL A 314 4.38 -7.71 -10.81
N PRO A 315 3.90 -6.74 -11.62
CA PRO A 315 3.91 -6.92 -13.08
C PRO A 315 5.30 -7.10 -13.66
N LEU A 316 6.32 -6.36 -13.19
CA LEU A 316 7.68 -6.48 -13.71
C LEU A 316 8.26 -7.88 -13.52
N ILE A 317 8.16 -8.43 -12.30
CA ILE A 317 8.68 -9.77 -12.00
C ILE A 317 7.83 -10.83 -12.71
N ALA A 318 6.49 -10.77 -12.63
CA ALA A 318 5.65 -11.82 -13.17
C ALA A 318 5.70 -11.89 -14.70
N PHE A 319 5.57 -10.74 -15.38
CA PHE A 319 5.72 -10.70 -16.84
C PHE A 319 7.16 -10.91 -17.30
N GLY A 320 8.13 -10.55 -16.47
CA GLY A 320 9.55 -10.82 -16.68
C GLY A 320 9.85 -12.31 -16.70
N VAL A 321 9.51 -13.00 -15.61
CA VAL A 321 9.64 -14.47 -15.50
C VAL A 321 8.92 -15.16 -16.65
N ALA A 322 7.67 -14.77 -16.95
CA ALA A 322 6.94 -15.34 -18.07
C ALA A 322 7.63 -15.11 -19.43
N GLY A 323 8.19 -13.92 -19.66
CA GLY A 323 8.94 -13.61 -20.88
C GLY A 323 10.20 -14.47 -21.06
N TRP A 324 10.94 -14.74 -19.97
CA TRP A 324 12.10 -15.63 -20.00
C TRP A 324 11.73 -17.07 -20.40
N THR A 325 10.52 -17.54 -20.07
CA THR A 325 10.07 -18.90 -20.44
C THR A 325 9.92 -19.13 -21.95
N TYR A 326 9.97 -18.07 -22.75
CA TYR A 326 10.00 -18.19 -24.20
C TYR A 326 11.26 -18.94 -24.70
N PHE A 327 12.38 -18.79 -23.99
CA PHE A 327 13.63 -19.49 -24.31
C PHE A 327 13.74 -20.83 -23.57
N TYR A 328 14.28 -21.85 -24.23
CA TYR A 328 14.43 -23.19 -23.64
C TYR A 328 15.31 -23.20 -22.38
N TRP A 329 16.33 -22.33 -22.33
CA TRP A 329 17.24 -22.18 -21.21
C TRP A 329 16.75 -21.17 -20.16
N GLY A 330 15.68 -20.41 -20.46
CA GLY A 330 15.19 -19.33 -19.61
C GLY A 330 14.76 -19.81 -18.23
N LYS A 331 14.27 -21.06 -18.08
CA LYS A 331 13.94 -21.62 -16.77
C LYS A 331 15.15 -21.76 -15.84
N TRP A 332 16.34 -22.05 -16.38
CA TRP A 332 17.56 -22.16 -15.59
C TRP A 332 18.02 -20.78 -15.15
N LEU A 333 17.89 -19.77 -16.02
CA LEU A 333 18.12 -18.39 -15.62
C LEU A 333 17.15 -17.96 -14.51
N VAL A 334 15.85 -18.22 -14.67
CA VAL A 334 14.85 -17.91 -13.64
C VAL A 334 15.19 -18.61 -12.33
N LEU A 335 15.56 -19.91 -12.37
CA LEU A 335 15.97 -20.66 -11.18
C LEU A 335 17.21 -20.04 -10.51
N MET A 336 18.27 -19.78 -11.26
CA MET A 336 19.51 -19.20 -10.73
C MET A 336 19.27 -17.80 -10.15
N CYS A 337 18.53 -16.95 -10.86
CA CYS A 337 18.16 -15.63 -10.37
C CYS A 337 17.28 -15.74 -9.13
N SER A 338 16.35 -16.70 -9.05
CA SER A 338 15.51 -16.90 -7.86
C SER A 338 16.36 -17.30 -6.65
N ILE A 339 17.28 -18.24 -6.81
CA ILE A 339 18.20 -18.66 -5.74
C ILE A 339 19.08 -17.48 -5.30
N TRP A 340 19.65 -16.74 -6.24
CA TRP A 340 20.46 -15.56 -5.92
C TRP A 340 19.65 -14.48 -5.21
N PHE A 341 18.44 -14.20 -5.69
CA PHE A 341 17.53 -13.22 -5.10
C PHE A 341 17.27 -13.55 -3.64
N LEU A 342 16.88 -14.80 -3.35
CA LEU A 342 16.65 -15.30 -1.99
C LEU A 342 17.89 -15.22 -1.09
N ALA A 343 19.09 -15.38 -1.64
CA ALA A 343 20.34 -15.33 -0.88
C ALA A 343 20.87 -13.91 -0.63
N SER A 344 20.42 -12.91 -1.42
CA SER A 344 21.02 -11.56 -1.46
C SER A 344 20.13 -10.46 -0.91
N THR A 345 18.92 -10.79 -0.49
CA THR A 345 17.94 -9.82 0.00
C THR A 345 18.26 -9.35 1.44
N PRO A 346 18.43 -8.04 1.66
CA PRO A 346 18.66 -7.49 3.00
C PRO A 346 17.43 -7.66 3.90
N ALA A 347 17.63 -7.82 5.20
CA ALA A 347 16.52 -7.92 6.15
C ALA A 347 15.67 -6.64 6.15
N PRO A 348 14.35 -6.74 6.33
CA PRO A 348 13.47 -5.58 6.39
C PRO A 348 13.78 -4.73 7.63
N SER A 349 13.57 -3.42 7.51
CA SER A 349 13.80 -2.46 8.60
C SER A 349 12.51 -2.23 9.36
N GLY A 350 12.57 -2.20 10.69
CA GLY A 350 11.41 -1.92 11.52
C GLY A 350 11.69 -1.89 13.01
N VAL A 351 10.66 -1.58 13.79
CA VAL A 351 10.73 -1.49 15.25
C VAL A 351 10.05 -2.71 15.85
N ALA A 352 10.84 -3.58 16.50
CA ALA A 352 10.33 -4.82 17.08
C ALA A 352 9.27 -4.57 18.15
N GLY A 353 8.09 -5.18 18.01
CA GLY A 353 7.01 -5.12 19.01
C GLY A 353 6.23 -3.80 19.03
N ALA A 354 6.35 -2.96 18.02
CA ALA A 354 5.69 -1.65 18.00
C ALA A 354 4.17 -1.77 18.22
N THR A 355 3.48 -2.64 17.49
CA THR A 355 2.02 -2.84 17.63
C THR A 355 1.62 -3.18 19.06
N VAL A 356 2.35 -4.10 19.70
CA VAL A 356 2.14 -4.49 21.10
C VAL A 356 2.33 -3.31 22.06
N TRP A 357 3.33 -2.47 21.83
CA TRP A 357 3.54 -1.27 22.65
C TRP A 357 2.42 -0.26 22.49
N HIS A 358 1.93 -0.04 21.27
CA HIS A 358 0.78 0.84 21.04
C HIS A 358 -0.49 0.27 21.69
N ASP A 359 -0.71 -1.04 21.59
CA ASP A 359 -1.86 -1.73 22.20
C ASP A 359 -1.84 -1.65 23.72
N ALA A 360 -0.67 -1.81 24.35
CA ALA A 360 -0.51 -1.63 25.78
C ALA A 360 -0.81 -0.18 26.22
N ARG A 361 -0.33 0.82 25.48
CA ARG A 361 -0.64 2.24 25.77
C ARG A 361 -2.09 2.59 25.50
N GLY A 362 -2.72 1.97 24.50
CA GLY A 362 -4.15 2.09 24.24
C GLY A 362 -4.98 1.57 25.42
N ALA A 363 -4.57 0.45 26.00
CA ALA A 363 -5.19 -0.11 27.19
C ALA A 363 -5.02 0.80 28.43
N GLU A 364 -3.88 1.49 28.57
CA GLU A 364 -3.68 2.50 29.62
C GLU A 364 -4.64 3.68 29.45
N LEU A 365 -4.89 4.14 28.22
CA LEU A 365 -5.86 5.22 27.96
C LEU A 365 -7.29 4.84 28.37
N LEU A 366 -7.70 3.59 28.19
CA LEU A 366 -9.04 3.12 28.59
C LEU A 366 -9.31 3.25 30.10
N GLN A 367 -8.24 3.24 30.91
CA GLN A 367 -8.35 3.36 32.36
C GLN A 367 -8.57 4.81 32.81
N LEU A 368 -8.41 5.78 31.92
CA LEU A 368 -8.57 7.19 32.22
C LEU A 368 -10.05 7.58 32.17
N SER A 369 -10.60 8.03 33.30
CA SER A 369 -12.02 8.34 33.45
C SER A 369 -12.41 9.75 32.97
N ARG A 370 -11.62 10.39 32.10
CA ARG A 370 -11.82 11.79 31.68
C ARG A 370 -11.61 11.96 30.17
N PRO A 371 -12.27 12.95 29.55
CA PRO A 371 -11.94 13.39 28.19
C PRO A 371 -10.46 13.76 28.13
N LEU A 372 -9.74 13.30 27.12
CA LEU A 372 -8.30 13.56 26.99
C LEU A 372 -7.89 13.87 25.56
N TRP A 373 -6.85 14.68 25.44
CA TRP A 373 -6.16 14.95 24.18
C TRP A 373 -4.72 14.44 24.31
N LEU A 374 -4.27 13.63 23.35
CA LEU A 374 -2.94 13.00 23.39
C LEU A 374 -1.95 13.76 22.52
N GLU A 375 -0.85 14.23 23.12
CA GLU A 375 0.29 14.84 22.44
C GLU A 375 1.54 13.94 22.56
N GLY A 376 2.49 14.06 21.64
CA GLY A 376 3.76 13.33 21.70
C GLY A 376 4.91 14.10 21.04
N THR A 377 6.16 13.71 21.31
CA THR A 377 7.32 14.19 20.53
C THR A 377 7.38 13.51 19.17
N VAL A 378 8.31 13.95 18.31
CA VAL A 378 8.52 13.43 16.95
C VAL A 378 8.53 11.90 16.94
N GLU A 379 7.78 11.30 16.01
CA GLU A 379 7.61 9.84 15.84
C GLU A 379 8.94 9.06 15.74
N SER A 380 10.06 9.74 15.45
CA SER A 380 11.39 9.13 15.38
C SER A 380 12.05 8.88 16.75
N GLU A 381 11.67 9.63 17.79
CA GLU A 381 12.23 9.48 19.15
C GLU A 381 11.35 8.62 20.06
N LEU A 382 10.04 8.64 19.84
CA LEU A 382 9.11 7.75 20.51
C LEU A 382 8.99 6.46 19.70
N SER A 383 9.23 5.32 20.34
CA SER A 383 8.91 4.01 19.76
C SER A 383 7.39 3.79 19.54
N VAL A 384 6.56 4.81 19.86
CA VAL A 384 5.10 4.76 19.88
C VAL A 384 4.54 6.10 19.38
N SER A 385 3.69 6.08 18.35
CA SER A 385 2.96 7.25 17.82
C SER A 385 1.66 7.50 18.58
N ALA A 386 1.35 8.78 18.85
CA ALA A 386 0.10 9.16 19.52
C ALA A 386 -1.14 8.70 18.74
N SER A 387 -1.08 8.79 17.41
CA SER A 387 -2.14 8.35 16.51
C SER A 387 -2.44 6.85 16.62
N GLY A 388 -1.39 6.02 16.67
CA GLY A 388 -1.54 4.59 16.88
C GLY A 388 -2.11 4.25 18.25
N VAL A 389 -1.70 4.95 19.32
CA VAL A 389 -2.21 4.72 20.68
C VAL A 389 -3.71 5.04 20.77
N VAL A 390 -4.14 6.19 20.24
CA VAL A 390 -5.56 6.58 20.27
C VAL A 390 -6.39 5.61 19.43
N PHE A 391 -5.92 5.26 18.24
CA PHE A 391 -6.64 4.31 17.38
C PHE A 391 -6.73 2.92 18.01
N SER A 392 -5.66 2.46 18.65
CA SER A 392 -5.68 1.20 19.41
C SER A 392 -6.70 1.26 20.57
N ALA A 393 -6.71 2.33 21.36
CA ALA A 393 -7.69 2.50 22.44
C ALA A 393 -9.13 2.43 21.89
N TRP A 394 -9.39 3.06 20.75
CA TRP A 394 -10.69 3.00 20.08
C TRP A 394 -11.07 1.58 19.65
N LEU A 395 -10.16 0.82 19.04
CA LEU A 395 -10.39 -0.60 18.70
C LEU A 395 -10.70 -1.47 19.93
N GLN A 396 -10.10 -1.13 21.07
CA GLN A 396 -10.32 -1.80 22.35
C GLN A 396 -11.57 -1.29 23.09
N GLY A 397 -12.35 -0.38 22.49
CA GLY A 397 -13.65 0.06 23.01
C GLY A 397 -13.66 1.44 23.68
N LEU A 398 -12.63 2.28 23.47
CA LEU A 398 -12.67 3.67 23.93
C LEU A 398 -13.85 4.39 23.26
N PRO A 399 -14.82 4.91 24.02
CA PRO A 399 -15.94 5.65 23.44
C PRO A 399 -15.42 6.94 22.82
N LYS A 400 -15.99 7.36 21.69
CA LYS A 400 -15.61 8.60 21.00
C LYS A 400 -15.72 9.84 21.90
N GLU A 401 -16.61 9.80 22.89
CA GLU A 401 -16.82 10.86 23.88
C GLU A 401 -15.68 10.98 24.89
N ALA A 402 -14.81 9.97 25.02
CA ALA A 402 -13.65 10.01 25.91
C ALA A 402 -12.44 10.75 25.29
N LEU A 403 -12.51 11.12 24.03
CA LEU A 403 -11.53 12.03 23.43
C LEU A 403 -11.97 13.48 23.67
N SER A 404 -11.03 14.41 23.80
CA SER A 404 -11.33 15.85 23.88
C SER A 404 -11.49 16.46 22.49
N LYS A 405 -12.51 17.31 22.29
CA LYS A 405 -12.73 18.05 21.03
C LYS A 405 -11.72 19.17 20.79
N LYS A 406 -11.07 19.67 21.84
CA LYS A 406 -10.15 20.81 21.77
C LYS A 406 -8.91 20.52 22.62
N PRO A 407 -7.70 20.89 22.16
CA PRO A 407 -6.46 20.69 22.91
C PRO A 407 -6.40 21.57 24.17
N LYS A 408 -7.29 22.54 24.36
CA LYS A 408 -7.21 23.48 25.49
C LYS A 408 -7.43 22.85 26.86
N GLU A 409 -8.01 21.64 26.93
CA GLU A 409 -8.36 20.97 28.19
C GLU A 409 -7.89 19.52 28.21
N ASN A 410 -7.47 19.07 29.38
CA ASN A 410 -7.14 17.68 29.70
C ASN A 410 -6.02 17.05 28.82
N ILE A 411 -4.94 17.80 28.59
CA ILE A 411 -3.80 17.29 27.81
C ILE A 411 -3.07 16.17 28.55
N THR A 412 -2.90 15.06 27.84
CA THR A 412 -2.03 13.94 28.20
C THR A 412 -0.88 13.89 27.21
N VAL A 413 0.34 13.81 27.71
CA VAL A 413 1.55 13.66 26.91
C VAL A 413 1.99 12.21 26.93
N LEU A 414 2.22 11.66 25.74
CA LEU A 414 2.83 10.37 25.52
C LEU A 414 4.35 10.47 25.70
N LEU A 415 4.88 9.67 26.62
CA LEU A 415 6.30 9.56 26.92
C LEU A 415 6.81 8.14 26.63
N PRO A 416 8.13 7.96 26.42
CA PRO A 416 8.69 6.63 26.21
C PRO A 416 8.32 5.64 27.33
N LYS A 417 8.21 6.15 28.57
CA LYS A 417 7.94 5.34 29.76
C LYS A 417 6.48 5.32 30.20
N GLY A 418 5.59 6.14 29.63
CA GLY A 418 4.21 6.22 30.13
C GLY A 418 3.41 7.39 29.60
N LEU A 419 2.23 7.58 30.19
CA LEU A 419 1.38 8.72 29.95
C LEU A 419 1.55 9.72 31.10
N MET A 420 1.71 11.00 30.77
CA MET A 420 1.81 12.08 31.75
C MET A 420 0.70 13.10 31.52
N TYR A 421 -0.07 13.38 32.56
CA TYR A 421 -1.03 14.47 32.51
C TYR A 421 -0.37 15.81 32.75
N VAL A 422 -0.62 16.78 31.87
CA VAL A 422 -0.07 18.14 31.96
C VAL A 422 -1.15 19.22 31.97
N GLY A 423 -2.43 18.88 31.79
CA GLY A 423 -3.56 19.79 32.04
C GLY A 423 -3.80 20.88 30.99
N THR A 424 -2.75 21.55 30.51
CA THR A 424 -2.84 22.61 29.49
C THR A 424 -1.87 22.38 28.33
N VAL A 425 -2.17 22.96 27.17
CA VAL A 425 -1.29 22.93 25.97
C VAL A 425 0.07 23.56 26.27
N GLU A 426 0.08 24.69 26.97
CA GLU A 426 1.30 25.42 27.28
C GLU A 426 2.25 24.57 28.15
N GLN A 427 1.71 23.90 29.17
CA GLN A 427 2.48 22.98 30.01
C GLN A 427 2.97 21.76 29.21
N ALA A 428 2.17 21.24 28.29
CA ALA A 428 2.58 20.15 27.39
C ALA A 428 3.73 20.58 26.47
N HIS A 429 3.63 21.76 25.85
CA HIS A 429 4.67 22.31 24.99
C HIS A 429 5.97 22.56 25.74
N ILE A 430 5.91 23.18 26.92
CA ILE A 430 7.10 23.41 27.76
C ILE A 430 7.77 22.09 28.10
N TYR A 431 6.98 21.08 28.49
CA TYR A 431 7.50 19.78 28.85
C TYR A 431 8.14 19.04 27.66
N LEU A 432 7.50 19.10 26.49
CA LEU A 432 8.00 18.48 25.27
C LEU A 432 9.26 19.19 24.74
N GLN A 433 9.33 20.52 24.82
CA GLN A 433 10.53 21.30 24.50
C GLN A 433 11.71 20.97 25.42
N GLN A 434 11.44 20.75 26.72
CA GLN A 434 12.47 20.33 27.67
C GLN A 434 13.00 18.92 27.36
N LEU A 435 12.16 18.03 26.84
CA LEU A 435 12.57 16.67 26.46
C LEU A 435 13.40 16.64 25.17
N THR A 436 13.12 17.52 24.21
CA THR A 436 13.80 17.54 22.90
C THR A 436 15.07 18.41 22.86
N ASN A 437 15.58 18.88 24.01
CA ASN A 437 16.81 19.69 24.13
C ASN A 437 16.91 20.85 23.12
N ASN A 438 15.79 21.49 22.76
CA ASN A 438 15.70 22.56 21.74
C ASN A 438 16.12 22.18 20.29
N GLU A 439 16.43 20.91 19.97
CA GLU A 439 16.90 20.54 18.62
C GLU A 439 15.83 19.89 17.73
N GLY A 440 14.68 19.49 18.30
CA GLY A 440 13.57 18.91 17.55
C GLY A 440 12.33 19.79 17.64
N GLY A 441 11.90 20.35 16.51
CA GLY A 441 10.62 21.03 16.39
C GLY A 441 9.48 20.15 16.92
N PHE A 442 8.53 20.78 17.61
CA PHE A 442 7.29 20.13 18.03
C PHE A 442 6.55 19.65 16.78
N VAL A 443 6.41 18.33 16.65
CA VAL A 443 5.37 17.73 15.82
C VAL A 443 4.40 17.07 16.79
N GLY A 444 3.71 17.89 17.59
CA GLY A 444 2.33 17.53 17.91
C GLY A 444 1.63 17.58 16.57
N GLY A 445 1.67 16.45 15.88
CA GLY A 445 0.98 16.33 14.63
C GLY A 445 -0.47 16.67 14.96
N HIS A 446 -1.01 17.67 14.27
CA HIS A 446 -2.40 17.67 13.87
C HIS A 446 -2.66 16.46 12.93
N ASP A 447 -2.20 15.29 13.35
CA ASP A 447 -2.28 14.03 12.66
C ASP A 447 -3.54 13.37 13.18
N TRP A 448 -4.49 13.20 12.28
CA TRP A 448 -5.93 13.27 12.51
C TRP A 448 -6.53 12.19 13.42
N ALA A 449 -5.72 11.27 13.91
CA ALA A 449 -6.10 10.26 14.88
C ALA A 449 -6.44 10.82 16.28
N THR A 450 -6.15 12.08 16.57
CA THR A 450 -6.59 12.77 17.81
C THR A 450 -8.05 13.25 17.77
N VAL A 451 -8.75 13.20 16.61
CA VAL A 451 -10.04 13.89 16.42
C VAL A 451 -11.07 13.02 15.69
N PHE A 452 -11.72 12.07 16.38
CA PHE A 452 -12.89 11.32 15.86
C PHE A 452 -14.22 12.11 15.95
N PHE A 453 -14.18 13.45 15.88
CA PHE A 453 -15.37 14.27 16.13
C PHE A 453 -16.15 14.63 14.88
N LYS A 454 -17.46 14.82 15.07
CA LYS A 454 -18.36 15.39 14.08
C LYS A 454 -17.89 16.81 13.75
N ALA A 455 -17.69 17.09 12.47
CA ALA A 455 -17.20 18.37 11.96
C ALA A 455 -18.08 19.60 12.32
N GLU A 456 -19.25 19.40 12.91
CA GLU A 456 -20.19 20.48 13.29
C GLU A 456 -19.88 21.15 14.64
N GLU A 457 -18.86 20.73 15.38
CA GLU A 457 -18.50 21.34 16.68
C GLU A 457 -17.06 21.86 16.78
N VAL A 458 -16.30 21.76 15.69
CA VAL A 458 -15.15 22.63 15.50
C VAL A 458 -15.72 23.88 14.82
N GLU A 459 -16.10 24.87 15.61
CA GLU A 459 -16.06 26.26 15.13
C GLU A 459 -14.60 26.48 14.72
N LEU A 460 -14.31 26.15 13.46
CA LEU A 460 -13.17 26.69 12.75
C LEU A 460 -13.52 28.17 12.58
N GLU A 461 -13.07 28.98 13.52
CA GLU A 461 -12.69 30.35 13.16
C GLU A 461 -11.59 30.18 12.10
N TRP A 462 -12.00 30.20 10.82
CA TRP A 462 -11.13 30.47 9.68
C TRP A 462 -10.86 31.96 9.59
#